data_AF-A0A554XGE2-F1
#
_entry.id   AF-A0A554XGE2-F1
#
_cell.length_a   1.000
_cell.length_b   1.000
_cell.length_c   1.000
_cell.angle_alpha   90.00
_cell.angle_beta   90.00
_cell.angle_gamma   90.00
#
_symmetry.space_group_name_H-M   'P 1'
#
loop_
_entity.id
_entity.type
_entity.pdbx_description
1 polymer ?
#
loop_
_entity_poly.entity_id
_entity_poly.type
_entity_poly.pdbx_seq_one_letter_code
_entity_poly.pdbx_strand_id
1 'polypeptide(L)'
;MGWLRLGVLVRFVPVSVVIGFTNGIAVLIALSQLRDALGLQVSKMPADFFGIVHTVGSALDTINPYSVALAGLCIVGLFIWPRLWASDSAFRQRLDALQGGVTALRATSRLPAPVVALVTRSLLA
;
A
#
# COMPACT_ATOMS: atom_id res chain seq x y z
N MET A 1 1.61 13.26 28.51
CA MET A 1 0.14 13.06 28.42
C MET A 1 -0.41 11.97 29.37
N GLY A 2 0.29 10.85 29.60
CA GLY A 2 -0.22 9.76 30.47
C GLY A 2 -0.24 10.09 31.97
N TRP A 3 0.80 10.74 32.50
CA TRP A 3 0.90 11.06 33.94
C TRP A 3 -0.17 12.07 34.41
N LEU A 4 -0.52 13.04 33.56
CA LEU A 4 -1.50 14.08 33.85
C LEU A 4 -2.94 13.71 33.46
N ARG A 5 -3.20 12.48 33.01
CA ARG A 5 -4.51 12.00 32.51
C ARG A 5 -5.18 12.88 31.43
N LEU A 6 -4.38 13.66 30.70
CA LEU A 6 -4.88 14.56 29.64
C LEU A 6 -5.48 13.82 28.43
N GLY A 7 -5.38 12.49 28.38
CA GLY A 7 -6.08 11.65 27.40
C GLY A 7 -7.60 11.76 27.45
N VAL A 8 -8.19 12.17 28.59
CA VAL A 8 -9.64 12.45 28.68
C VAL A 8 -10.03 13.61 27.76
N LEU A 9 -9.14 14.60 27.56
CA LEU A 9 -9.44 15.76 26.71
C LEU A 9 -9.58 15.38 25.24
N VAL A 10 -8.91 14.32 24.78
CA VAL A 10 -8.99 13.83 23.39
C VAL A 10 -10.41 13.35 23.06
N ARG A 11 -11.19 12.89 24.05
CA ARG A 11 -12.60 12.48 23.85
C ARG A 11 -13.53 13.64 23.47
N PHE A 12 -13.14 14.89 23.71
CA PHE A 12 -13.93 16.06 23.31
C PHE A 12 -13.67 16.48 21.86
N VAL A 13 -12.72 15.85 21.15
CA VAL A 13 -12.51 16.10 19.73
C VAL A 13 -13.68 15.50 18.95
N PRO A 14 -14.42 16.30 18.16
CA PRO A 14 -15.53 15.78 17.36
C PRO A 14 -15.04 14.72 16.37
N VAL A 15 -15.80 13.63 16.22
CA VAL A 15 -15.48 12.56 15.25
C VAL A 15 -15.37 13.10 13.82
N SER A 16 -16.15 14.15 13.49
CA SER A 16 -16.07 14.84 12.20
C SER A 16 -14.69 15.43 11.92
N VAL A 17 -13.99 15.94 12.93
CA VAL A 17 -12.63 16.50 12.79
C VAL A 17 -11.63 15.38 12.52
N VAL A 18 -11.76 14.25 13.21
CA VAL A 18 -10.88 13.09 13.01
C VAL A 18 -11.05 12.53 11.59
N ILE A 19 -12.29 12.32 11.14
CA ILE A 19 -12.59 11.86 9.78
C ILE A 19 -12.05 12.84 8.74
N GLY A 20 -12.29 14.15 8.93
CA GLY A 20 -11.81 15.20 8.03
C GLY A 20 -10.28 15.21 7.92
N PHE A 21 -9.59 15.10 9.05
CA PHE A 21 -8.13 15.06 9.10
C PHE A 21 -7.57 13.79 8.42
N THR A 22 -8.10 12.61 8.73
CA THR A 22 -7.66 11.35 8.12
C THR A 22 -7.88 11.35 6.61
N ASN A 23 -9.04 11.82 6.14
CA ASN A 23 -9.31 11.95 4.71
C ASN A 23 -8.40 13.00 4.05
N GLY A 24 -8.13 14.12 4.70
CA GLY A 24 -7.21 15.14 4.21
C GLY A 24 -5.81 14.59 3.99
N ILE A 25 -5.27 13.85 4.97
CA ILE A 25 -3.97 13.17 4.84
C ILE A 25 -4.03 12.11 3.73
N ALA A 26 -5.08 11.30 3.66
CA ALA A 26 -5.21 10.27 2.64
C ALA A 26 -5.14 10.86 1.22
N VAL A 27 -5.81 11.99 1.00
CA VAL A 27 -5.75 12.73 -0.27
C VAL A 27 -4.36 13.27 -0.55
N LEU A 28 -3.69 13.87 0.44
CA LEU A 28 -2.31 14.36 0.29
C LEU A 28 -1.34 13.23 -0.08
N ILE A 29 -1.44 12.07 0.57
CA ILE A 29 -0.65 10.89 0.25
C ILE A 29 -0.95 10.44 -1.18
N ALA A 30 -2.22 10.29 -1.54
CA ALA A 30 -2.62 9.84 -2.88
C ALA A 30 -2.09 10.77 -3.98
N LEU A 31 -2.19 12.09 -3.79
CA LEU A 31 -1.65 13.07 -4.72
C LEU A 31 -0.12 13.04 -4.80
N SER A 32 0.56 12.80 -3.69
CA SER A 32 2.02 12.68 -3.65
C SER A 32 2.51 11.46 -4.46
N GLN A 33 1.75 10.36 -4.43
CA GLN A 33 2.06 9.16 -5.21
C GLN A 33 1.75 9.29 -6.70
N LEU A 34 0.97 10.29 -7.10
CA LEU A 34 0.62 10.51 -8.50
C LEU A 34 1.85 10.82 -9.36
N ARG A 35 2.88 11.47 -8.78
CA ARG A 35 4.17 11.69 -9.44
C ARG A 35 4.79 10.37 -9.93
N ASP A 36 4.88 9.38 -9.05
CA ASP A 36 5.52 8.11 -9.36
C ASP A 36 4.62 7.23 -10.25
N ALA A 37 3.31 7.30 -10.06
CA ALA A 37 2.33 6.61 -10.90
C ALA A 37 2.35 7.10 -12.36
N LEU A 38 2.50 8.41 -12.57
CA LEU A 38 2.62 9.03 -13.89
C LEU A 38 4.07 9.04 -14.43
N GLY A 39 5.06 8.78 -13.58
CA GLY A 39 6.48 8.81 -13.93
C GLY A 39 7.03 10.21 -14.21
N LEU A 40 6.50 11.24 -13.54
CA LEU A 40 6.86 12.65 -13.79
C LEU A 40 8.28 12.97 -13.33
N GLN A 41 9.01 13.74 -14.13
CA GLN A 41 10.37 14.18 -13.81
C GLN A 41 10.36 15.41 -12.89
N VAL A 42 10.12 15.17 -11.61
CA VAL A 42 10.13 16.22 -10.57
C VAL A 42 11.30 15.97 -9.62
N SER A 43 12.18 16.96 -9.43
CA SER A 43 13.32 16.86 -8.51
C SER A 43 12.89 16.80 -7.04
N LYS A 44 11.99 17.69 -6.63
CA LYS A 44 11.51 17.78 -5.24
C LYS A 44 10.02 18.11 -5.24
N MET A 45 9.25 17.24 -4.60
CA MET A 45 7.81 17.45 -4.46
C MET A 45 7.52 18.32 -3.22
N PRO A 46 6.70 19.38 -3.34
CA PRO A 46 6.25 20.16 -2.19
C PRO A 46 5.41 19.32 -1.22
N ALA A 47 5.32 19.73 0.04
CA ALA A 47 4.46 19.07 1.04
C ALA A 47 3.03 19.65 1.08
N ASP A 48 2.84 20.85 0.54
CA ASP A 48 1.56 21.56 0.55
C ASP A 48 0.66 21.11 -0.60
N PHE A 49 -0.65 21.01 -0.35
CA PHE A 49 -1.64 20.54 -1.32
C PHE A 49 -1.55 21.27 -2.67
N PHE A 50 -1.58 22.60 -2.65
CA PHE A 50 -1.53 23.41 -3.86
C PHE A 50 -0.17 23.33 -4.56
N GLY A 51 0.92 23.18 -3.81
CA GLY A 51 2.25 22.96 -4.36
C GLY A 51 2.32 21.66 -5.14
N ILE A 52 1.80 20.57 -4.56
CA ILE A 52 1.69 19.27 -5.23
C ILE A 52 0.89 19.38 -6.52
N VAL A 53 -0.32 19.97 -6.47
CA VAL A 53 -1.20 20.08 -7.63
C VAL A 53 -0.56 20.91 -8.75
N HIS A 54 0.07 22.04 -8.42
CA HIS A 54 0.76 22.88 -9.38
C HIS A 54 1.95 22.16 -10.03
N THR A 55 2.80 21.51 -9.22
CA THR A 55 3.98 20.78 -9.72
C THR A 55 3.58 19.61 -10.61
N VAL A 56 2.54 18.85 -10.24
CA VAL A 56 1.99 17.78 -11.08
C VAL A 56 1.48 18.35 -12.39
N GLY A 57 0.66 19.41 -12.33
CA GLY A 57 0.08 20.08 -13.50
C GLY A 57 1.14 20.62 -14.47
N SER A 58 2.22 21.22 -13.94
CA SER A 58 3.31 21.75 -14.75
C SER A 58 4.21 20.69 -15.39
N ALA A 59 4.20 19.46 -14.85
CA ALA A 59 5.07 18.38 -15.31
C ALA A 59 4.31 17.33 -16.15
N LEU A 60 3.02 17.53 -16.45
CA LEU A 60 2.18 16.57 -17.20
C LEU A 60 2.71 16.26 -18.61
N ASP A 61 3.52 17.14 -19.19
CA ASP A 61 4.23 16.91 -20.44
C ASP A 61 5.34 15.85 -20.32
N THR A 62 5.83 15.59 -19.11
CA THR A 62 6.88 14.59 -18.81
C THR A 62 6.34 13.21 -18.45
N ILE A 63 5.06 12.92 -18.73
CA ILE A 63 4.45 11.61 -18.43
C ILE A 63 5.23 10.48 -19.10
N ASN A 64 5.53 9.44 -18.32
CA ASN A 64 6.17 8.23 -18.81
C ASN A 64 5.14 7.08 -18.92
N PRO A 65 4.78 6.63 -20.14
CA PRO A 65 3.78 5.58 -20.34
C PRO A 65 4.19 4.23 -19.74
N TYR A 66 5.49 3.94 -19.62
CA TYR A 66 5.97 2.71 -18.98
C TYR A 66 5.69 2.70 -17.48
N SER A 67 5.90 3.86 -16.81
CA SER A 67 5.59 4.01 -15.39
C SER A 67 4.09 3.86 -15.12
N VAL A 68 3.25 4.45 -15.98
CA VAL A 68 1.79 4.32 -15.90
C VAL A 68 1.34 2.87 -16.05
N ALA A 69 1.89 2.15 -17.05
CA ALA A 69 1.58 0.74 -17.26
C ALA A 69 2.00 -0.12 -16.05
N LEU A 70 3.19 0.12 -15.50
CA LEU A 70 3.68 -0.57 -14.31
C LEU A 70 2.81 -0.28 -13.08
N ALA A 71 2.46 0.98 -12.84
CA ALA A 71 1.58 1.38 -11.75
C ALA A 71 0.21 0.72 -11.87
N GLY A 72 -0.37 0.70 -13.07
CA GLY A 72 -1.62 -0.01 -13.36
C GLY A 72 -1.52 -1.51 -13.08
N LEU A 73 -0.44 -2.16 -13.53
CA LEU A 73 -0.19 -3.57 -13.28
C LEU A 73 -0.03 -3.88 -11.78
N CYS A 74 0.64 -3.01 -11.03
CA CYS A 74 0.74 -3.12 -9.57
C CYS A 74 -0.63 -3.01 -8.88
N ILE A 75 -1.45 -2.05 -9.28
CA ILE A 75 -2.81 -1.88 -8.73
C ILE A 75 -3.66 -3.11 -9.05
N VAL A 76 -3.65 -3.57 -10.29
CA VAL A 76 -4.36 -4.78 -10.73
C VAL A 76 -3.87 -5.99 -9.92
N GLY A 77 -2.55 -6.15 -9.77
CA GLY A 77 -1.94 -7.18 -8.94
C GLY A 77 -2.43 -7.13 -7.49
N LEU A 78 -2.45 -5.94 -6.87
CA LEU A 78 -2.94 -5.75 -5.50
C LEU A 78 -4.42 -6.10 -5.32
N PHE A 79 -5.26 -5.86 -6.34
CA PHE A 79 -6.69 -6.25 -6.28
C PHE A 79 -6.91 -7.74 -6.57
N ILE A 80 -6.16 -8.30 -7.51
CA ILE A 80 -6.32 -9.70 -7.94
C ILE A 80 -5.69 -10.67 -6.93
N TRP A 81 -4.52 -10.35 -6.38
CA TRP A 81 -3.77 -11.20 -5.45
C TRP A 81 -4.59 -11.70 -4.25
N PRO A 82 -5.26 -10.85 -3.44
CA PRO A 82 -6.08 -11.32 -2.33
C PRO A 82 -7.31 -12.09 -2.79
N ARG A 83 -7.85 -11.83 -4.00
CA ARG A 83 -8.99 -12.59 -4.55
C ARG A 83 -8.57 -14.01 -4.98
N LEU A 84 -7.39 -14.15 -5.57
CA LEU A 84 -6.84 -15.47 -5.93
C LEU A 84 -6.48 -16.28 -4.68
N TRP A 85 -6.01 -15.61 -3.63
CA TRP A 85 -5.56 -16.23 -2.38
C TRP A 85 -6.60 -16.15 -1.24
N ALA A 86 -7.85 -15.78 -1.51
CA ALA A 86 -8.94 -15.88 -0.54
C ALA A 86 -9.31 -17.36 -0.35
N SER A 87 -9.61 -17.79 0.89
CA SER A 87 -9.88 -19.22 1.21
C SER A 87 -11.04 -19.85 0.44
N ASP A 88 -11.96 -19.06 -0.11
CA ASP A 88 -13.09 -19.53 -0.92
C ASP A 88 -12.77 -19.67 -2.42
N SER A 89 -11.52 -19.39 -2.85
CA SER A 89 -11.17 -19.48 -4.27
C SER A 89 -11.08 -20.95 -4.72
N ALA A 90 -11.80 -21.30 -5.79
CA ALA A 90 -11.75 -22.61 -6.43
C ALA A 90 -10.32 -23.01 -6.84
N PHE A 91 -9.41 -22.04 -6.99
CA PHE A 91 -8.00 -22.25 -7.25
C PHE A 91 -7.26 -22.85 -6.05
N ARG A 92 -7.49 -22.35 -4.83
CA ARG A 92 -6.95 -22.98 -3.60
C ARG A 92 -7.52 -24.36 -3.37
N GLN A 93 -8.84 -24.54 -3.55
CA GLN A 93 -9.46 -25.85 -3.39
C GLN A 93 -8.96 -26.87 -4.42
N ARG A 94 -8.70 -26.44 -5.67
CA ARG A 94 -8.10 -27.30 -6.71
C ARG A 94 -6.63 -27.59 -6.45
N LEU A 95 -5.87 -26.64 -5.91
CA LEU A 95 -4.48 -26.87 -5.50
C LEU A 95 -4.42 -27.82 -4.29
N ASP A 96 -5.27 -27.63 -3.28
CA ASP A 96 -5.37 -28.52 -2.12
C ASP A 96 -5.86 -29.92 -2.53
N ALA A 97 -6.75 -30.03 -3.53
CA ALA A 97 -7.20 -31.30 -4.09
C ALA A 97 -6.11 -32.01 -4.92
N LEU A 98 -5.21 -31.27 -5.58
CA LEU A 98 -4.06 -31.82 -6.31
C LEU A 98 -2.84 -32.08 -5.40
N GLN A 99 -2.75 -31.41 -4.25
CA GLN A 99 -1.63 -31.50 -3.29
C GLN A 99 -2.04 -32.16 -1.96
N GLY A 100 -2.80 -33.25 -2.03
CA GLY A 100 -3.14 -34.06 -0.86
C GLY A 100 -1.90 -34.52 -0.10
N GLY A 101 -1.54 -33.82 1.00
CA GLY A 101 -0.53 -34.29 1.95
C GLY A 101 0.51 -33.29 2.45
N VAL A 102 0.50 -31.99 2.10
CA VAL A 102 1.53 -31.07 2.61
C VAL A 102 1.02 -30.21 3.76
N THR A 103 0.91 -30.82 4.94
CA THR A 103 0.80 -30.15 6.25
C THR A 103 1.90 -29.09 6.48
N ALA A 104 2.99 -29.10 5.67
CA ALA A 104 4.07 -28.12 5.71
C ALA A 104 3.73 -26.73 5.12
N LEU A 105 2.70 -26.61 4.27
CA LEU A 105 2.24 -25.29 3.77
C LEU A 105 1.48 -24.48 4.84
N ARG A 106 0.83 -25.15 5.81
CA ARG A 106 0.19 -24.50 6.96
C ARG A 106 1.19 -23.95 8.00
N ALA A 107 2.40 -24.50 8.03
CA ALA A 107 3.47 -24.03 8.90
C ALA A 107 4.18 -22.80 8.30
N THR A 108 4.37 -22.77 6.99
CA THR A 108 4.96 -21.64 6.27
C THR A 108 3.99 -20.48 6.06
N SER A 109 2.67 -20.71 6.07
CA SER A 109 1.65 -19.65 5.99
C SER A 109 1.60 -18.72 7.21
N ARG A 110 2.31 -19.04 8.29
CA ARG A 110 2.44 -18.17 9.48
C ARG A 110 3.69 -17.29 9.45
N LEU A 111 4.62 -17.53 8.53
CA LEU A 111 5.81 -16.71 8.39
C LEU A 111 5.50 -15.57 7.42
N PRO A 112 5.57 -14.30 7.87
CA PRO A 112 5.41 -13.16 6.97
C PRO A 112 6.41 -13.30 5.80
N ALA A 113 5.95 -13.10 4.57
CA ALA A 113 6.80 -13.09 3.37
C ALA A 113 8.10 -12.27 3.52
N PRO A 114 8.13 -11.14 4.27
CA PRO A 114 9.36 -10.42 4.57
C PRO A 114 10.42 -11.25 5.31
N VAL A 115 10.02 -12.15 6.22
CA VAL A 115 10.94 -12.98 7.01
C VAL A 115 11.63 -14.01 6.12
N VAL A 116 10.89 -14.63 5.20
CA VAL A 116 11.45 -15.59 4.24
C VAL A 116 12.44 -14.87 3.32
N ALA A 117 12.05 -13.72 2.77
CA ALA A 117 12.92 -12.92 1.90
C ALA A 117 14.22 -12.48 2.61
N LEU A 118 14.14 -12.10 3.88
CA LEU A 118 15.29 -11.72 4.69
C LEU A 118 16.21 -12.92 4.96
N VAL A 119 15.66 -14.06 5.39
CA VAL A 119 16.45 -15.27 5.70
C VAL A 119 17.13 -15.82 4.45
N THR A 120 16.42 -15.88 3.32
CA THR A 120 17.02 -16.34 2.06
C THR A 120 18.13 -15.40 1.60
N ARG A 121 17.96 -14.09 1.75
CA ARG A 121 19.01 -13.12 1.44
C ARG A 121 20.19 -13.20 2.39
N SER A 122 19.96 -13.48 3.68
CA SER A 122 21.03 -13.66 4.67
C SER A 122 21.82 -14.96 4.50
N LEU A 123 21.21 -16.01 3.93
CA LEU A 123 21.89 -17.28 3.65
C LEU A 123 22.66 -17.28 2.31
N LEU A 124 22.34 -16.35 1.42
CA LEU A 124 22.99 -16.18 0.10
C LEU A 124 24.09 -15.10 0.10
N ALA A 125 24.34 -14.45 1.24
CA ALA A 125 25.40 -13.46 1.45
C ALA A 125 26.55 -14.08 2.24
#